data_AF-A0A7R9KS89-F1
#
_entry.id   AF-A0A7R9KS89-F1
#
_cell.length_a   1.000
_cell.length_b   1.000
_cell.length_c   1.000
_cell.angle_alpha   90.00
_cell.angle_beta   90.00
_cell.angle_gamma   90.00
#
_symmetry.space_group_name_H-M   'P 1'
#
loop_
_entity.id
_entity.type
_entity.pdbx_description
1 polymer ?
#
loop_
_entity_poly.entity_id
_entity_poly.type
_entity_poly.pdbx_seq_one_letter_code
_entity_poly.pdbx_strand_id
1 'polypeptide(L)'
;MICLIVLCDKIRIDPDNIATPIAASLGDVTTAALLACFAELIHNHTSNTDQFPYIAISIILFFLALLPLWLYLATINEYTRDVVTSGWYPVIAAMMISSCGGFILDYGVLIYKRIALFQPIINGVGGNLVAVHASRISTSLHRYGSPGVLFPGFQAFTSPIQAFFSNKDMNIKTSRILLLMALPAHILYIVVIRLVDGSDKMQLTTTFFVFYLFFALLQVFNHF
;
A
#
# COMPACT_ATOMS: atom_id res chain seq x y z
N MET A 1 -2.27 -12.77 -9.90
CA MET A 1 -2.85 -13.17 -8.60
C MET A 1 -3.22 -14.64 -8.54
N ILE A 2 -4.22 -15.10 -9.31
CA ILE A 2 -4.68 -16.50 -9.27
C ILE A 2 -3.53 -17.51 -9.48
N CYS A 3 -2.67 -17.29 -10.48
CA CYS A 3 -1.50 -18.15 -10.73
C CYS A 3 -0.53 -18.23 -9.53
N LEU A 4 -0.29 -17.11 -8.83
CA LEU A 4 0.57 -17.08 -7.64
C LEU A 4 -0.02 -17.89 -6.48
N ILE A 5 -1.34 -17.78 -6.26
CA ILE A 5 -2.04 -18.54 -5.22
C ILE A 5 -1.97 -20.04 -5.53
N VAL A 6 -2.27 -20.44 -6.77
CA VAL A 6 -2.19 -21.85 -7.19
C VAL A 6 -0.76 -22.40 -7.08
N LEU A 7 0.26 -21.58 -7.37
CA LEU A 7 1.65 -21.99 -7.22
C LEU A 7 2.03 -22.17 -5.74
N CYS A 8 1.60 -21.26 -4.85
CA CYS A 8 1.83 -21.39 -3.40
C CYS A 8 1.17 -22.67 -2.86
N ASP A 9 -0.05 -22.98 -3.29
CA ASP A 9 -0.78 -24.20 -2.92
C ASP A 9 -0.03 -25.46 -3.39
N LYS A 10 0.46 -25.49 -4.63
CA LYS A 10 1.28 -26.60 -5.15
C LYS A 10 2.57 -26.84 -4.36
N ILE A 11 3.18 -25.77 -3.84
CA ILE A 11 4.43 -25.84 -3.06
C ILE A 11 4.14 -26.00 -1.55
N ARG A 12 2.86 -26.02 -1.13
CA ARG A 12 2.41 -26.06 0.27
C ARG A 12 2.95 -24.93 1.14
N ILE A 13 3.17 -23.76 0.56
CA ILE A 13 3.53 -22.55 1.29
C ILE A 13 2.26 -21.71 1.47
N ASP A 14 2.11 -21.13 2.65
CA ASP A 14 1.01 -20.21 2.93
C ASP A 14 1.04 -19.04 1.92
N PRO A 15 -0.01 -18.87 1.08
CA PRO A 15 -0.03 -17.82 0.08
C PRO A 15 0.10 -16.42 0.70
N ASP A 16 -0.30 -16.22 1.96
CA ASP A 16 -0.21 -14.91 2.61
C ASP A 16 1.23 -14.46 2.85
N ASN A 17 2.19 -15.40 2.87
CA ASN A 17 3.61 -15.09 3.06
C ASN A 17 4.32 -14.64 1.77
N ILE A 18 3.78 -15.00 0.60
CA ILE A 18 4.44 -14.78 -0.70
C ILE A 18 3.51 -14.03 -1.66
N ALA A 19 2.31 -14.54 -1.87
CA ALA A 19 1.37 -13.95 -2.81
C ALA A 19 0.95 -12.55 -2.37
N THR A 20 0.67 -12.31 -1.08
CA THR A 20 0.17 -11.01 -0.60
C THR A 20 1.20 -9.88 -0.72
N PRO A 21 2.47 -10.03 -0.30
CA PRO A 21 3.48 -8.99 -0.54
C PRO A 21 3.77 -8.77 -2.04
N ILE A 22 3.85 -9.85 -2.82
CA ILE A 22 4.10 -9.75 -4.28
C ILE A 22 2.91 -9.11 -4.98
N ALA A 23 1.68 -9.39 -4.55
CA ALA A 23 0.46 -8.76 -5.04
C ALA A 23 0.52 -7.26 -4.88
N ALA A 24 0.80 -6.82 -3.65
CA ALA A 24 0.88 -5.42 -3.30
C ALA A 24 1.96 -4.73 -4.14
N SER A 25 3.18 -5.25 -4.16
CA SER A 25 4.29 -4.61 -4.87
C SER A 25 4.11 -4.61 -6.39
N LEU A 26 3.67 -5.73 -6.98
CA LEU A 26 3.46 -5.82 -8.43
C LEU A 26 2.26 -4.99 -8.86
N GLY A 27 1.20 -4.96 -8.06
CA GLY A 27 0.02 -4.11 -8.26
C GLY A 27 0.41 -2.63 -8.30
N ASP A 28 1.19 -2.17 -7.32
CA ASP A 28 1.66 -0.79 -7.24
C ASP A 28 2.54 -0.42 -8.45
N VAL A 29 3.52 -1.26 -8.78
CA VAL A 29 4.43 -1.01 -9.92
C VAL A 29 3.68 -1.01 -11.25
N THR A 30 2.79 -1.98 -11.46
CA THR A 30 2.01 -2.06 -12.72
C THR A 30 1.06 -0.87 -12.85
N THR A 31 0.39 -0.47 -11.77
CA THR A 31 -0.49 0.71 -11.77
C THR A 31 0.29 1.99 -12.06
N ALA A 32 1.40 2.20 -11.36
CA ALA A 32 2.22 3.40 -11.55
C ALA A 32 2.83 3.46 -12.96
N ALA A 33 3.31 2.32 -13.49
CA ALA A 33 3.88 2.24 -14.82
C ALA A 33 2.84 2.51 -15.91
N LEU A 34 1.64 1.92 -15.80
CA LEU A 34 0.54 2.18 -16.74
C LEU A 34 0.11 3.65 -16.66
N LEU A 35 -0.06 4.19 -15.45
CA LEU A 35 -0.45 5.59 -15.27
C LEU A 35 0.59 6.55 -15.85
N ALA A 36 1.88 6.30 -15.62
CA ALA A 36 2.97 7.10 -16.18
C ALA A 36 2.99 7.03 -17.72
N CYS A 37 2.84 5.83 -18.29
CA CYS A 37 2.77 5.63 -19.74
C CYS A 37 1.58 6.38 -20.37
N PHE A 38 0.39 6.24 -19.82
CA PHE A 38 -0.78 6.98 -20.32
C PHE A 38 -0.65 8.49 -20.11
N ALA A 39 -0.11 8.93 -18.97
CA ALA A 39 0.14 10.34 -18.70
C ALA A 39 1.10 10.94 -19.73
N GLU A 40 2.19 10.23 -20.06
CA GLU A 40 3.15 10.65 -21.08
C GLU A 40 2.53 10.67 -22.48
N LEU A 41 1.76 9.65 -22.86
CA LEU A 41 1.05 9.61 -24.14
C LEU A 41 0.09 10.80 -24.29
N ILE A 42 -0.70 11.08 -23.26
CA ILE A 42 -1.65 12.21 -23.24
C ILE A 42 -0.87 13.53 -23.29
N HIS A 43 0.21 13.66 -22.50
CA HIS A 43 1.02 14.87 -22.45
C HIS A 43 1.64 15.19 -23.82
N ASN A 44 2.28 14.22 -24.46
CA ASN A 44 2.94 14.39 -25.75
C ASN A 44 1.96 14.72 -26.89
N HIS A 45 0.73 14.19 -26.84
CA HIS A 45 -0.30 14.55 -27.84
C HIS A 45 -0.91 15.93 -27.57
N THR A 46 -1.04 16.32 -26.30
CA THR A 46 -1.62 17.62 -25.91
C THR A 46 -0.62 18.77 -26.08
N SER A 47 0.68 18.53 -25.89
CA SER A 47 1.73 19.57 -26.03
C SER A 47 2.03 19.94 -27.49
N ASN A 48 1.75 19.04 -28.43
CA ASN A 48 2.01 19.24 -29.87
C ASN A 48 0.83 19.88 -30.61
N THR A 49 -0.27 20.14 -29.93
CA THR A 49 -1.48 20.67 -30.57
C THR A 49 -2.12 21.64 -29.59
N ASP A 50 -2.25 22.92 -29.96
CA ASP A 50 -2.95 23.98 -29.18
C ASP A 50 -4.47 23.72 -29.01
N GLN A 51 -4.90 22.46 -29.11
CA GLN A 51 -6.26 22.00 -28.98
C GLN A 51 -6.59 21.72 -27.51
N PHE A 52 -7.84 22.06 -27.14
CA PHE A 52 -8.47 21.67 -25.88
C PHE A 52 -8.22 20.18 -25.55
N PRO A 53 -8.25 19.77 -24.27
CA PRO A 53 -7.87 18.42 -23.81
C PRO A 53 -8.92 17.34 -24.16
N TYR A 54 -9.33 17.25 -25.43
CA TYR A 54 -10.35 16.33 -25.93
C TYR A 54 -10.01 14.87 -25.68
N ILE A 55 -8.72 14.50 -25.78
CA ILE A 55 -8.26 13.13 -25.54
C ILE A 55 -8.49 12.72 -24.08
N ALA A 56 -8.08 13.57 -23.13
CA ALA A 56 -8.27 13.31 -21.71
C ALA A 56 -9.77 13.25 -21.35
N ILE A 57 -10.56 14.18 -21.86
CA ILE A 57 -12.02 14.20 -21.65
C ILE A 57 -12.67 12.94 -22.24
N SER A 58 -12.26 12.52 -23.44
CA SER A 58 -12.77 11.30 -24.09
C SER A 58 -12.47 10.04 -23.28
N ILE A 59 -11.24 9.90 -22.77
CA ILE A 59 -10.86 8.79 -21.90
C ILE A 59 -11.71 8.76 -20.62
N ILE A 60 -11.92 9.92 -19.98
CA ILE A 60 -12.76 10.03 -18.79
C ILE A 60 -14.21 9.63 -19.10
N LEU A 61 -14.78 10.15 -20.19
CA LEU A 61 -16.15 9.81 -20.61
C LEU A 61 -16.29 8.33 -20.96
N PHE A 62 -15.29 7.72 -21.58
CA PHE A 62 -15.25 6.29 -21.86
C PHE A 62 -15.30 5.45 -20.57
N PHE A 63 -14.46 5.78 -19.58
CA PHE A 63 -14.49 5.07 -18.28
C PHE A 63 -15.79 5.32 -17.52
N LEU A 64 -16.34 6.54 -17.54
CA LEU A 64 -17.65 6.85 -16.96
C LEU A 64 -18.78 6.04 -17.63
N ALA A 65 -18.75 5.87 -18.95
CA ALA A 65 -19.72 5.07 -19.68
C ALA A 65 -19.60 3.56 -19.37
N LEU A 66 -18.41 3.08 -19.02
CA LEU A 66 -18.18 1.70 -18.58
C LEU A 66 -18.66 1.44 -17.14
N LEU A 67 -18.72 2.45 -16.28
CA LEU A 67 -19.17 2.28 -14.88
C LEU A 67 -20.53 1.56 -14.73
N PRO A 68 -21.62 1.93 -15.42
CA PRO A 68 -22.90 1.24 -15.28
C PRO A 68 -22.82 -0.24 -15.67
N LEU A 69 -22.01 -0.58 -16.68
CA LEU A 69 -21.76 -1.97 -17.07
C LEU A 69 -21.08 -2.76 -15.94
N TRP A 70 -19.99 -2.21 -15.38
CA TRP A 70 -19.28 -2.87 -14.28
C TRP A 70 -20.13 -2.98 -13.02
N LEU A 71 -20.91 -1.94 -12.70
CA LEU A 71 -21.83 -1.94 -11.58
C LEU A 71 -22.89 -3.03 -11.75
N TYR A 72 -23.48 -3.13 -12.94
CA TYR A 72 -24.44 -4.17 -13.27
C TYR A 72 -23.85 -5.57 -13.09
N LEU A 73 -22.68 -5.84 -13.69
CA LEU A 73 -21.99 -7.13 -13.57
C LEU A 73 -21.65 -7.46 -12.10
N ALA A 74 -21.21 -6.49 -11.31
CA ALA A 74 -20.90 -6.67 -9.90
C ALA A 74 -22.13 -6.93 -9.03
N THR A 75 -23.30 -6.38 -9.39
CA THR A 75 -24.56 -6.60 -8.65
C THR A 75 -25.22 -7.96 -8.93
N ILE A 76 -24.97 -8.56 -10.10
CA ILE A 76 -25.50 -9.89 -10.44
C ILE A 76 -24.80 -10.98 -9.64
N ASN A 77 -23.49 -10.84 -9.43
CA ASN A 77 -22.70 -11.84 -8.73
C ASN A 77 -22.91 -11.77 -7.21
N GLU A 78 -23.38 -12.87 -6.61
CA GLU A 78 -23.68 -12.98 -5.18
C GLU A 78 -22.49 -12.63 -4.28
N TYR A 79 -21.26 -12.96 -4.71
CA TYR A 79 -20.05 -12.73 -3.92
C TYR A 79 -19.59 -11.26 -3.92
N THR A 80 -20.02 -10.45 -4.91
CA THR A 80 -19.60 -9.04 -5.05
C THR A 80 -20.71 -8.05 -4.76
N ARG A 81 -21.97 -8.50 -4.75
CA ARG A 81 -23.14 -7.65 -4.52
C ARG A 81 -23.07 -6.90 -3.20
N ASP A 82 -22.67 -7.56 -2.11
CA ASP A 82 -22.59 -6.94 -0.79
C ASP A 82 -21.48 -5.88 -0.71
N VAL A 83 -20.40 -6.06 -1.47
CA VAL A 83 -19.31 -5.07 -1.56
C VAL A 83 -19.78 -3.81 -2.26
N VAL A 84 -20.66 -3.93 -3.27
CA VAL A 84 -21.23 -2.78 -3.99
C VAL A 84 -22.18 -1.98 -3.10
N THR A 85 -22.90 -2.60 -2.16
CA THR A 85 -23.86 -1.90 -1.30
C THR A 85 -23.22 -1.33 -0.03
N SER A 86 -22.35 -2.09 0.62
CA SER A 86 -21.78 -1.75 1.93
C SER A 86 -20.32 -1.27 1.90
N GLY A 87 -19.60 -1.53 0.81
CA GLY A 87 -18.17 -1.23 0.69
C GLY A 87 -17.82 0.26 0.61
N TRP A 88 -18.80 1.15 0.41
CA TRP A 88 -18.54 2.59 0.25
C TRP A 88 -18.10 3.27 1.53
N TYR A 89 -18.58 2.81 2.70
CA TYR A 89 -18.24 3.43 3.98
C TYR A 89 -16.73 3.46 4.25
N PRO A 90 -15.99 2.32 4.21
CA PRO A 90 -14.55 2.34 4.42
C PRO A 90 -13.79 3.08 3.30
N VAL A 91 -14.29 3.03 2.06
CA VAL A 91 -13.64 3.73 0.92
C VAL A 91 -13.71 5.24 1.10
N ILE A 92 -14.90 5.79 1.42
CA ILE A 92 -15.07 7.23 1.62
C ILE A 92 -14.28 7.70 2.86
N ALA A 93 -14.29 6.91 3.94
CA ALA A 93 -13.50 7.21 5.13
C ALA A 93 -11.99 7.25 4.81
N ALA A 94 -11.48 6.27 4.06
CA ALA A 94 -10.09 6.23 3.63
C ALA A 94 -9.75 7.40 2.70
N MET A 95 -10.64 7.77 1.78
CA MET A 95 -10.47 8.95 0.91
C MET A 95 -10.39 10.25 1.70
N MET A 96 -11.21 10.42 2.73
CA MET A 96 -11.14 11.61 3.59
C MET A 96 -9.81 11.68 4.35
N ILE A 97 -9.38 10.58 4.98
CA ILE A 97 -8.10 10.51 5.70
C ILE A 97 -6.94 10.79 4.75
N SER A 98 -6.94 10.17 3.57
CA SER A 98 -5.92 10.36 2.53
C SER A 98 -5.87 11.81 2.04
N SER A 99 -7.04 12.44 1.86
CA SER A 99 -7.14 13.85 1.43
C SER A 99 -6.54 14.79 2.49
N CYS A 100 -6.87 14.59 3.78
CA CYS A 100 -6.26 15.34 4.87
C CYS A 100 -4.73 15.15 4.92
N GLY A 101 -4.26 13.91 4.77
CA GLY A 101 -2.82 13.62 4.68
C GLY A 101 -2.15 14.28 3.47
N GLY A 102 -2.84 14.33 2.33
CA GLY A 102 -2.41 15.01 1.11
C GLY A 102 -2.24 16.51 1.29
N PHE A 103 -3.17 17.19 1.97
CA PHE A 103 -3.05 18.62 2.28
C PHE A 103 -1.85 18.93 3.18
N ILE A 104 -1.60 18.10 4.19
CA ILE A 104 -0.42 18.24 5.08
C ILE A 104 0.87 18.05 4.28
N LEU A 105 0.88 17.06 3.39
CA LEU A 105 2.02 16.81 2.51
C LEU A 105 2.28 17.97 1.55
N ASP A 106 1.24 18.52 0.92
CA ASP A 106 1.37 19.62 -0.03
C ASP A 106 2.04 20.83 0.65
N TYR A 107 1.58 21.19 1.84
CA TYR A 107 2.23 22.20 2.68
C TYR A 107 3.68 21.84 3.02
N GLY A 108 3.94 20.57 3.37
CA GLY A 108 5.28 20.07 3.66
C GLY A 108 6.24 20.15 2.46
N VAL A 109 5.76 19.87 1.24
CA VAL A 109 6.54 19.93 0.00
C VAL A 109 6.90 21.37 -0.38
N LEU A 110 6.01 22.34 -0.10
CA LEU A 110 6.30 23.76 -0.29
C LEU A 110 7.50 24.22 0.55
N ILE A 111 7.63 23.71 1.78
CA ILE A 111 8.73 24.06 2.69
C ILE A 111 9.97 23.20 2.40
N TYR A 112 9.78 21.90 2.17
CA TYR A 112 10.84 20.90 2.01
C TYR A 112 10.67 20.12 0.71
N LYS A 113 11.12 20.67 -0.41
CA LYS A 113 10.97 20.06 -1.76
C LYS A 113 11.41 18.59 -1.85
N ARG A 114 12.45 18.20 -1.09
CA ARG A 114 13.01 16.84 -1.11
C ARG A 114 12.12 15.82 -0.38
N ILE A 115 11.16 16.25 0.45
CA ILE A 115 10.28 15.35 1.20
C ILE A 115 9.35 14.56 0.27
N ALA A 116 9.05 15.11 -0.90
CA ALA A 116 8.26 14.45 -1.94
C ALA A 116 8.89 13.13 -2.42
N LEU A 117 10.22 13.01 -2.38
CA LEU A 117 10.93 11.77 -2.76
C LEU A 117 10.77 10.66 -1.71
N PHE A 118 10.65 11.03 -0.44
CA PHE A 118 10.59 10.07 0.67
C PHE A 118 9.17 9.66 1.04
N GLN A 119 8.17 10.50 0.73
CA GLN A 119 6.77 10.22 1.09
C GLN A 119 6.23 8.91 0.48
N PRO A 120 6.46 8.59 -0.81
CA PRO A 120 5.98 7.32 -1.38
C PRO A 120 6.60 6.11 -0.69
N ILE A 121 7.85 6.23 -0.20
CA ILE A 121 8.55 5.13 0.49
C ILE A 121 8.01 4.94 1.90
N ILE A 122 7.87 6.03 2.66
CA ILE A 122 7.32 6.01 4.03
C ILE A 122 5.90 5.42 4.02
N ASN A 123 5.06 5.90 3.11
CA ASN A 123 3.68 5.43 3.03
C ASN A 123 3.58 4.03 2.42
N GLY A 124 4.36 3.74 1.38
CA GLY A 124 4.36 2.45 0.69
C GLY A 124 4.89 1.31 1.55
N VAL A 125 6.07 1.47 2.17
CA VAL A 125 6.67 0.43 3.03
C VAL A 125 5.79 0.19 4.26
N GLY A 126 5.42 1.24 4.99
CA GLY A 126 4.58 1.10 6.18
C GLY A 126 3.18 0.55 5.85
N GLY A 127 2.50 1.13 4.87
CA GLY A 127 1.15 0.73 4.49
C GLY A 127 1.07 -0.71 4.00
N ASN A 128 2.01 -1.14 3.15
CA ASN A 128 2.00 -2.50 2.61
C ASN A 128 2.35 -3.55 3.69
N LEU A 129 3.26 -3.24 4.63
CA LEU A 129 3.57 -4.14 5.74
C LEU A 129 2.36 -4.34 6.66
N VAL A 130 1.63 -3.27 6.97
CA VAL A 130 0.43 -3.33 7.81
C VAL A 130 -0.70 -4.05 7.09
N ALA A 131 -0.86 -3.86 5.78
CA ALA A 131 -1.84 -4.60 4.98
C ALA A 131 -1.56 -6.11 4.99
N VAL A 132 -0.29 -6.53 4.82
CA VAL A 132 0.11 -7.94 4.94
C VAL A 132 -0.20 -8.47 6.34
N HIS A 133 0.07 -7.70 7.39
CA HIS A 133 -0.24 -8.11 8.76
C HIS A 133 -1.75 -8.27 9.00
N ALA A 134 -2.54 -7.28 8.59
CA ALA A 134 -4.00 -7.30 8.71
C ALA A 134 -4.62 -8.47 7.93
N SER A 135 -4.12 -8.75 6.72
CA SER A 135 -4.54 -9.92 5.92
C SER A 135 -4.30 -11.22 6.68
N ARG A 136 -3.11 -11.39 7.27
CA ARG A 136 -2.78 -12.60 8.05
C ARG A 136 -3.64 -12.74 9.30
N ILE A 137 -3.90 -11.64 10.00
CA ILE A 137 -4.83 -11.63 11.14
C ILE A 137 -6.22 -12.09 10.66
N SER A 138 -6.73 -11.52 9.56
CA SER A 138 -8.02 -11.88 8.97
C SER A 138 -8.08 -13.37 8.62
N THR A 139 -7.06 -13.90 7.94
CA THR A 139 -6.98 -15.34 7.61
C THR A 139 -6.94 -16.21 8.86
N SER A 140 -6.19 -15.81 9.90
CA SER A 140 -6.13 -16.56 11.16
C SER A 140 -7.48 -16.59 11.89
N LEU A 141 -8.19 -15.45 11.92
CA LEU A 141 -9.53 -15.35 12.51
C LEU A 141 -10.55 -16.16 11.71
N HIS A 142 -10.46 -16.15 10.38
CA HIS A 142 -11.36 -16.92 9.52
C HIS A 142 -11.11 -18.43 9.62
N ARG A 143 -9.85 -18.85 9.77
CA ARG A 143 -9.47 -20.27 9.78
C ARG A 143 -9.71 -20.95 11.13
N TYR A 144 -9.49 -20.24 12.23
CA TYR A 144 -9.52 -20.81 13.58
C TYR A 144 -10.66 -20.28 14.46
N GLY A 145 -11.24 -19.14 14.11
CA GLY A 145 -12.35 -18.53 14.84
C GLY A 145 -13.72 -18.89 14.25
N SER A 146 -14.75 -18.72 15.05
CA SER A 146 -16.14 -18.66 14.56
C SER A 146 -16.63 -17.20 14.63
N PRO A 147 -17.53 -16.76 13.74
CA PRO A 147 -18.06 -15.40 13.80
C PRO A 147 -18.56 -15.04 15.21
N GLY A 148 -18.03 -13.95 15.78
CA GLY A 148 -18.38 -13.48 17.12
C GLY A 148 -17.66 -14.17 18.29
N VAL A 149 -16.81 -15.17 18.06
CA VAL A 149 -16.06 -15.87 19.11
C VAL A 149 -14.56 -15.92 18.78
N LEU A 150 -13.75 -15.33 19.67
CA LEU A 150 -12.30 -15.41 19.60
C LEU A 150 -11.84 -16.80 20.05
N PHE A 151 -10.96 -17.43 19.27
CA PHE A 151 -10.39 -18.73 19.64
C PHE A 151 -9.42 -18.59 20.81
N PRO A 152 -9.31 -19.61 21.68
CA PRO A 152 -8.48 -19.54 22.88
C PRO A 152 -7.01 -19.26 22.54
N GLY A 153 -6.45 -18.22 23.18
CA GLY A 153 -5.07 -17.79 22.95
C GLY A 153 -4.90 -16.66 21.93
N PHE A 154 -5.95 -16.21 21.24
CA PHE A 154 -5.86 -15.03 20.37
C PHE A 154 -5.97 -13.73 21.19
N GLN A 155 -4.94 -12.89 21.16
CA GLN A 155 -4.98 -11.55 21.74
C GLN A 155 -5.50 -10.55 20.69
N ALA A 156 -6.67 -9.96 20.95
CA ALA A 156 -7.29 -8.97 20.05
C ALA A 156 -6.56 -7.61 20.07
N PHE A 157 -5.97 -7.26 21.22
CA PHE A 157 -5.18 -6.06 21.39
C PHE A 157 -3.79 -6.44 21.88
N THR A 158 -2.80 -6.21 21.02
CA THR A 158 -1.39 -6.27 21.38
C THR A 158 -0.91 -4.83 21.48
N SER A 159 -0.23 -4.48 22.57
CA SER A 159 0.46 -3.17 22.60
C SER A 159 1.73 -3.24 21.74
N PRO A 160 2.19 -2.11 21.15
CA PRO A 160 3.42 -2.06 20.35
C PRO A 160 4.64 -2.64 21.10
N ILE A 161 4.70 -2.39 22.41
CA ILE A 161 5.76 -2.88 23.30
C ILE A 161 5.65 -4.39 23.50
N GLN A 162 4.44 -4.93 23.67
CA GLN A 162 4.24 -6.38 23.74
C GLN A 162 4.52 -7.06 22.40
N ALA A 163 4.19 -6.43 21.28
CA ALA A 163 4.55 -6.90 19.94
C ALA A 163 6.08 -7.01 19.75
N PHE A 164 6.85 -6.18 20.47
CA PHE A 164 8.30 -6.23 20.41
C PHE A 164 8.97 -7.16 21.41
N PHE A 165 8.48 -7.24 22.65
CA PHE A 165 9.19 -7.92 23.74
C PHE A 165 8.55 -9.24 24.20
N SER A 166 7.32 -9.55 23.78
CA SER A 166 6.67 -10.82 24.12
C SER A 166 7.07 -11.92 23.13
N ASN A 167 7.07 -13.19 23.59
CA ASN A 167 7.30 -14.37 22.75
C ASN A 167 6.10 -15.34 22.75
N LYS A 168 4.95 -14.89 23.27
CA LYS A 168 3.81 -15.76 23.59
C LYS A 168 3.01 -16.19 22.35
N ASP A 169 2.95 -15.35 21.31
CA ASP A 169 2.08 -15.59 20.14
C ASP A 169 2.83 -15.60 18.80
N MET A 170 2.32 -16.39 17.85
CA MET A 170 2.84 -16.48 16.48
C MET A 170 2.67 -15.16 15.70
N ASN A 171 1.63 -14.39 16.02
CA ASN A 171 1.38 -13.07 15.43
C ASN A 171 2.46 -12.07 15.85
N ILE A 172 2.93 -12.13 17.09
CA ILE A 172 3.98 -11.27 17.64
C ILE A 172 5.33 -11.48 16.92
N LYS A 173 5.69 -12.75 16.67
CA LYS A 173 6.90 -13.06 15.87
C LYS A 173 6.82 -12.49 14.47
N THR A 174 5.63 -12.54 13.87
CA THR A 174 5.37 -12.00 12.53
C THR A 174 5.49 -10.48 12.49
N SER A 175 4.87 -9.78 13.45
CA SER A 175 4.98 -8.32 13.57
C SER A 175 6.44 -7.87 13.73
N ARG A 176 7.22 -8.58 14.54
CA ARG A 176 8.65 -8.30 14.71
C ARG A 176 9.43 -8.49 13.40
N ILE A 177 9.16 -9.56 12.63
CA ILE A 177 9.80 -9.79 11.33
C ILE A 177 9.43 -8.69 10.33
N LEU A 178 8.15 -8.31 10.25
CA LEU A 178 7.69 -7.25 9.34
C LEU A 178 8.33 -5.90 9.70
N LEU A 179 8.46 -5.59 10.99
CA LEU A 179 9.09 -4.36 11.43
C LEU A 179 10.61 -4.37 11.21
N LEU A 180 11.28 -5.50 11.40
CA LEU A 180 12.69 -5.68 11.03
C LEU A 180 12.91 -5.58 9.52
N MET A 181 11.93 -5.97 8.70
CA MET A 181 11.97 -5.87 7.23
C MET A 181 11.82 -4.42 6.74
N ALA A 182 11.25 -3.51 7.53
CA ALA A 182 11.16 -2.10 7.18
C ALA A 182 12.56 -1.46 7.01
N LEU A 183 13.52 -1.78 7.89
CA LEU A 183 14.88 -1.24 7.81
C LEU A 183 15.59 -1.53 6.47
N PRO A 184 15.78 -2.79 6.04
CA PRO A 184 16.43 -3.08 4.77
C PRO A 184 15.64 -2.54 3.59
N ALA A 185 14.30 -2.48 3.67
CA ALA A 185 13.48 -1.86 2.62
C ALA A 185 13.80 -0.35 2.49
N HIS A 186 13.78 0.41 3.59
CA HIS A 186 14.10 1.84 3.59
C HIS A 186 15.53 2.12 3.11
N ILE A 187 16.51 1.30 3.52
CA ILE A 187 17.89 1.41 3.06
C ILE A 187 17.98 1.17 1.54
N LEU A 188 17.34 0.11 1.04
CA LEU A 188 17.30 -0.19 -0.40
C LEU A 188 16.71 0.97 -1.20
N TYR A 189 15.59 1.52 -0.77
CA TYR A 189 14.96 2.65 -1.45
C TYR A 189 15.82 3.91 -1.45
N ILE A 190 16.55 4.19 -0.36
CA ILE A 190 17.52 5.30 -0.31
C ILE A 190 18.63 5.09 -1.35
N VAL A 191 19.12 3.86 -1.49
CA VAL A 191 20.13 3.52 -2.52
C VAL A 191 19.56 3.76 -3.92
N VAL A 192 18.33 3.29 -4.19
CA VAL A 192 17.67 3.51 -5.49
C VAL A 192 17.51 5.00 -5.80
N ILE A 193 17.06 5.82 -4.84
CA ILE A 193 16.95 7.27 -5.06
C ILE A 193 18.30 7.88 -5.40
N ARG A 194 19.38 7.49 -4.69
CA ARG A 194 20.73 7.98 -4.99
C ARG A 194 21.20 7.61 -6.39
N LEU A 195 20.80 6.46 -6.90
CA LEU A 195 21.13 6.01 -8.25
C LEU A 195 20.32 6.77 -9.32
N VAL A 196 19.04 7.06 -9.05
CA VAL A 196 18.12 7.71 -10.00
C VAL A 196 18.33 9.23 -10.07
N ASP A 197 18.46 9.91 -8.94
CA ASP A 197 18.55 11.38 -8.87
C ASP A 197 19.99 11.90 -9.07
N GLY A 198 20.96 10.97 -9.11
CA GLY A 198 22.40 11.23 -9.21
C GLY A 198 23.05 11.49 -7.85
N SER A 199 24.20 10.85 -7.61
CA SER A 199 24.94 10.91 -6.33
C SER A 199 25.28 12.34 -5.89
N ASP A 200 25.47 13.25 -6.83
CA ASP A 200 25.97 14.61 -6.58
C ASP A 200 24.85 15.61 -6.19
N LYS A 201 23.59 15.31 -6.52
CA LYS A 201 22.44 16.19 -6.21
C LYS A 201 21.84 15.89 -4.83
N MET A 202 22.10 14.71 -4.27
CA MET A 202 21.53 14.25 -3.00
C MET A 202 22.59 14.04 -1.90
N GLN A 203 23.03 15.16 -1.30
CA GLN A 203 23.83 15.14 -0.08
C GLN A 203 22.97 14.71 1.12
N LEU A 204 22.85 13.39 1.29
CA LEU A 204 22.23 12.75 2.45
C LEU A 204 23.19 12.87 3.63
N THR A 205 22.91 13.80 4.55
CA THR A 205 23.67 13.92 5.80
C THR A 205 23.41 12.69 6.68
N THR A 206 24.44 12.25 7.41
CA THR A 206 24.32 11.14 8.36
C THR A 206 23.22 11.42 9.39
N THR A 207 23.08 12.68 9.81
CA THR A 207 22.03 13.13 10.73
C THR A 207 20.64 12.88 10.15
N PHE A 208 20.37 13.31 8.91
CA PHE A 208 19.07 13.06 8.28
C PHE A 208 18.80 11.58 8.14
N PHE A 209 19.79 10.78 7.74
CA PHE A 209 19.63 9.34 7.58
C PHE A 209 19.22 8.65 8.88
N VAL A 210 19.87 8.98 10.01
CA VAL A 210 19.54 8.41 11.32
C VAL A 210 18.14 8.81 11.77
N PHE A 211 17.78 10.10 11.66
CA PHE A 211 16.45 10.56 12.02
C PHE A 211 15.36 9.98 11.11
N TYR A 212 15.62 9.88 9.80
CA TYR A 212 14.70 9.27 8.84
C TYR A 212 14.41 7.82 9.20
N LEU A 213 15.44 7.00 9.45
CA LEU A 213 15.25 5.61 9.85
C LEU A 213 14.51 5.49 11.18
N PHE A 214 14.82 6.38 12.14
CA PHE A 214 14.12 6.41 13.41
C PHE A 214 12.61 6.69 13.23
N PHE A 215 12.24 7.73 12.47
CA PHE A 215 10.85 8.07 12.22
C PHE A 215 10.13 7.02 11.37
N ALA A 216 10.80 6.44 10.38
CA ALA A 216 10.26 5.33 9.60
C ALA A 216 9.95 4.11 10.47
N LEU A 217 10.84 3.76 11.40
CA LEU A 217 10.58 2.68 12.36
C LEU A 217 9.46 3.04 13.33
N LEU A 218 9.41 4.28 13.83
CA LEU A 218 8.38 4.74 14.75
C LEU A 218 6.99 4.70 14.12
N GLN A 219 6.87 5.06 12.84
CA GLN A 219 5.63 4.94 12.08
C GLN A 219 5.15 3.48 12.06
N VAL A 220 6.03 2.55 11.64
CA VAL A 220 5.67 1.13 11.55
C VAL A 220 5.35 0.57 12.93
N PHE A 221 6.11 0.96 13.96
CA PHE A 221 5.88 0.55 15.35
C PHE A 221 4.49 0.96 15.88
N ASN A 222 4.01 2.15 15.53
CA ASN A 222 2.68 2.61 15.96
C ASN A 222 1.51 1.92 15.24
N HIS A 223 1.77 1.13 14.20
CA HIS A 223 0.74 0.40 13.47
C HIS A 223 0.54 -1.06 13.96
N PHE A 224 1.38 -1.54 14.88
CA PHE A 224 1.31 -2.89 15.46
C PHE A 224 0.93 -2.86 16.95
#